data_AF-A0AAE7EBD2-F1
#
_entry.id   AF-A0AAE7EBD2-F1
#
_cell.length_a   1.000
_cell.length_b   1.000
_cell.length_c   1.000
_cell.angle_alpha   90.00
_cell.angle_beta   90.00
_cell.angle_gamma   90.00
#
_symmetry.space_group_name_H-M   'P 1'
#
loop_
_entity.id
_entity.type
_entity.pdbx_description
1 polymer ?
#
loop_
_entity_poly.entity_id
_entity_poly.type
_entity_poly.pdbx_seq_one_letter_code
_entity_poly.pdbx_strand_id
1 'polypeptide(L)'
;MKNNLLQFIKSFVMVLLILVFYIVLCKFSLYIFGKNWIYILFIFPILYFGYFTMKKDIKKSDFCYEKIKNPNIQYGGVAFVWLIMSVLFLIVFICTK
;
A
#
# COMPACT_ATOMS: atom_id res chain seq x y z
N MET A 1 11.94 1.02 39.06
CA MET A 1 12.85 1.65 38.07
C MET A 1 13.44 0.65 37.06
N LYS A 2 13.88 -0.54 37.49
CA LYS A 2 14.47 -1.58 36.62
C LYS A 2 13.53 -2.07 35.49
N ASN A 3 12.22 -2.21 35.76
CA ASN A 3 11.24 -2.62 34.75
C ASN A 3 11.01 -1.57 33.64
N ASN A 4 10.97 -0.28 33.99
CA ASN A 4 10.75 0.79 33.01
C ASN A 4 11.95 0.95 32.06
N LEU A 5 13.17 0.79 32.57
CA LEU A 5 14.38 0.81 31.75
C LEU A 5 14.43 -0.39 30.79
N LEU A 6 14.12 -1.59 31.28
CA LEU A 6 14.08 -2.81 30.45
C LEU A 6 13.00 -2.73 29.37
N GLN A 7 11.83 -2.17 29.69
CA GLN A 7 10.73 -1.96 28.76
C GLN A 7 11.09 -0.92 27.68
N PHE A 8 11.77 0.17 28.07
CA PHE A 8 12.29 1.17 27.13
C PHE A 8 13.30 0.55 26.16
N ILE A 9 14.26 -0.23 26.66
CA ILE A 9 15.27 -0.92 25.84
C ILE A 9 14.61 -1.90 24.86
N LYS A 10 13.63 -2.70 25.32
CA LYS A 10 12.87 -3.59 24.42
C LYS A 10 12.15 -2.84 23.31
N SER A 11 11.48 -1.74 23.64
CA SER A 11 10.77 -0.91 22.66
C SER A 11 11.75 -0.30 21.65
N PHE A 12 12.87 0.24 22.13
CA PHE A 12 13.92 0.80 21.28
C PHE A 12 14.53 -0.24 20.32
N VAL A 13 14.85 -1.43 20.82
CA VAL A 13 15.37 -2.55 20.00
C VAL A 13 14.34 -2.99 18.96
N MET A 14 13.05 -3.02 19.31
CA MET A 14 11.99 -3.39 18.37
C MET A 14 11.87 -2.36 17.23
N VAL A 15 11.92 -1.06 17.55
CA VAL A 15 11.93 0.01 16.54
C VAL A 15 13.15 -0.13 15.63
N LEU A 16 14.33 -0.42 16.20
CA LEU A 16 15.57 -0.60 15.46
C LEU A 16 15.51 -1.80 14.51
N LEU A 17 14.92 -2.92 14.96
CA LEU A 17 14.67 -4.11 14.14
C LEU A 17 13.74 -3.80 12.97
N ILE A 18 12.66 -3.04 13.20
CA ILE A 18 11.74 -2.62 12.14
C ILE A 18 12.48 -1.75 11.11
N LEU A 19 13.34 -0.85 11.57
CA LEU A 19 14.15 0.02 10.71
C LEU A 19 15.13 -0.80 9.85
N VAL A 20 15.84 -1.74 10.45
CA VAL A 20 16.75 -2.65 9.73
C VAL A 20 15.98 -3.48 8.71
N PHE A 21 14.84 -4.05 9.10
CA PHE A 21 13.98 -4.82 8.20
C PHE A 21 13.50 -3.99 7.02
N TYR A 22 13.08 -2.75 7.26
CA TYR A 22 12.67 -1.82 6.21
C TYR A 22 13.81 -1.49 5.24
N ILE A 23 15.02 -1.23 5.75
CA ILE A 23 16.21 -0.98 4.91
C ILE A 23 16.55 -2.19 4.05
N VAL A 24 16.49 -3.41 4.62
CA VAL A 24 16.72 -4.66 3.88
C VAL A 24 15.69 -4.82 2.76
N LEU A 25 14.42 -4.56 3.02
CA LEU A 25 13.37 -4.59 2.01
C LEU A 25 13.61 -3.55 0.90
N CYS A 26 14.01 -2.33 1.24
CA CYS A 26 14.35 -1.30 0.25
C CYS A 26 15.55 -1.70 -0.61
N LYS A 27 16.60 -2.29 -0.03
CA LYS A 27 17.76 -2.77 -0.81
C LYS A 27 17.38 -3.95 -1.70
N PHE A 28 16.55 -4.87 -1.19
CA PHE A 28 16.06 -6.01 -1.94
C PHE A 28 15.17 -5.57 -3.12
N SER A 29 14.29 -4.59 -2.92
CA SER A 29 13.46 -4.04 -4.00
C SER A 29 14.29 -3.26 -5.03
N LEU A 30 15.29 -2.49 -4.60
CA LEU A 30 16.27 -1.87 -5.49
C LEU A 30 17.08 -2.89 -6.29
N TYR A 31 17.44 -4.02 -5.68
CA TYR A 31 18.21 -5.07 -6.36
C TYR A 31 17.41 -5.75 -7.47
N ILE A 32 16.15 -6.11 -7.21
CA ILE A 32 15.30 -6.81 -8.19
C ILE A 32 14.82 -5.86 -9.29
N PHE A 33 14.43 -4.63 -8.94
CA PHE A 33 13.71 -3.74 -9.85
C PHE A 33 14.55 -2.54 -10.32
N GLY A 34 15.78 -2.39 -9.82
CA GLY A 34 16.70 -1.32 -10.22
C GLY A 34 16.13 0.09 -9.99
N LYS A 35 16.36 0.99 -10.95
CA LYS A 35 15.87 2.39 -10.91
C LYS A 35 14.34 2.50 -10.91
N ASN A 36 13.66 1.40 -11.24
CA ASN A 36 12.21 1.28 -11.36
C ASN A 36 11.52 0.78 -10.08
N TRP A 37 12.27 0.60 -8.97
CA TRP A 37 11.73 0.12 -7.69
C TRP A 37 10.51 0.90 -7.18
N ILE A 38 10.44 2.19 -7.48
CA ILE A 38 9.36 3.05 -7.03
C ILE A 38 8.02 2.70 -7.69
N TYR A 39 8.03 2.08 -8.88
CA TYR A 39 6.81 1.63 -9.56
C TYR A 39 6.13 0.48 -8.83
N ILE A 40 6.87 -0.29 -8.02
CA ILE A 40 6.31 -1.35 -7.18
C ILE A 40 5.25 -0.80 -6.23
N LEU A 41 5.47 0.42 -5.70
CA LEU A 41 4.53 1.09 -4.80
C LEU A 41 3.17 1.36 -5.46
N PHE A 42 3.14 1.49 -6.79
CA PHE A 42 1.92 1.70 -7.57
C PHE A 42 1.36 0.38 -8.12
N ILE A 43 2.23 -0.57 -8.49
CA ILE A 43 1.82 -1.88 -9.01
C ILE A 43 1.06 -2.69 -7.95
N PHE A 44 1.50 -2.69 -6.68
CA PHE A 44 0.81 -3.43 -5.62
C PHE A 44 -0.66 -2.99 -5.43
N PRO A 45 -0.96 -1.69 -5.26
CA PRO A 45 -2.33 -1.19 -5.23
C PRO A 45 -3.14 -1.57 -6.48
N ILE A 46 -2.54 -1.44 -7.67
CA ILE A 46 -3.22 -1.77 -8.94
C ILE A 46 -3.60 -3.26 -8.97
N LEU A 47 -2.68 -4.15 -8.64
CA LEU A 47 -2.94 -5.59 -8.60
C LEU A 47 -3.96 -5.95 -7.52
N TYR A 48 -3.85 -5.33 -6.34
CA TYR A 48 -4.76 -5.58 -5.22
C TYR A 48 -6.19 -5.16 -5.56
N PHE A 49 -6.39 -3.90 -5.96
CA PHE A 49 -7.71 -3.40 -6.33
C PHE A 49 -8.24 -4.06 -7.60
N GLY A 50 -7.36 -4.39 -8.56
CA GLY A 50 -7.71 -5.13 -9.77
C GLY A 50 -8.27 -6.51 -9.47
N TYR A 51 -7.61 -7.27 -8.58
CA TYR A 51 -8.10 -8.57 -8.14
C TYR A 51 -9.49 -8.49 -7.49
N PHE A 52 -9.72 -7.54 -6.59
CA PHE A 52 -11.02 -7.38 -5.94
C PHE A 52 -12.10 -6.90 -6.89
N THR A 53 -11.75 -6.04 -7.85
CA THR A 53 -12.66 -5.61 -8.92
C THR A 53 -13.10 -6.80 -9.77
N MET A 54 -12.19 -7.70 -10.14
CA MET A 54 -12.51 -8.89 -10.93
C MET A 54 -13.30 -9.93 -10.15
N LYS A 55 -13.07 -10.05 -8.83
CA LYS A 55 -13.70 -11.06 -7.98
C LYS A 55 -15.09 -10.67 -7.48
N LYS A 56 -15.45 -9.38 -7.52
CA LYS A 56 -16.69 -8.85 -6.93
C LYS A 56 -17.56 -8.19 -7.99
N ASP A 57 -18.86 -8.40 -7.90
CA ASP A 57 -19.80 -7.67 -8.75
C ASP A 57 -19.74 -6.17 -8.46
N ILE A 58 -19.73 -5.38 -9.52
CA ILE A 58 -19.78 -3.92 -9.45
C ILE A 58 -21.26 -3.51 -9.44
N LYS A 59 -21.73 -2.96 -8.31
CA LYS A 59 -23.10 -2.47 -8.19
C LYS A 59 -23.11 -0.95 -8.22
N LYS A 60 -24.16 -0.36 -8.82
CA LYS A 60 -24.35 1.11 -8.81
C LYS A 60 -24.37 1.69 -7.39
N SER A 61 -24.89 0.93 -6.42
CA SER A 61 -24.93 1.28 -4.99
C SER A 61 -23.55 1.34 -4.31
N ASP A 62 -22.49 0.88 -4.97
CA ASP A 62 -21.14 0.89 -4.42
C ASP A 62 -20.47 2.26 -4.61
N PHE A 63 -20.92 3.05 -5.60
CA PHE A 63 -20.42 4.39 -5.90
C PHE A 63 -21.02 5.48 -4.98
N CYS A 64 -21.18 5.16 -3.70
CA CYS A 64 -21.59 6.13 -2.69
C CYS A 64 -20.34 6.76 -2.05
N TYR A 65 -20.36 8.07 -1.84
CA TYR A 65 -19.25 8.80 -1.22
C TYR A 65 -18.79 8.19 0.11
N GLU A 66 -19.73 7.77 0.97
CA GLU A 66 -19.43 7.16 2.26
C GLU A 66 -18.62 5.85 2.12
N LYS A 67 -18.92 5.05 1.10
CA LYS A 67 -18.23 3.78 0.81
C LYS A 67 -16.89 3.98 0.12
N ILE A 68 -16.74 5.03 -0.67
CA ILE A 68 -15.48 5.37 -1.34
C ILE A 68 -14.49 5.97 -0.34
N LYS A 69 -14.97 6.83 0.57
CA LYS A 69 -14.17 7.49 1.61
C LYS A 69 -13.50 6.49 2.55
N ASN A 70 -14.21 5.42 2.91
CA ASN A 70 -13.67 4.32 3.70
C ASN A 70 -13.53 3.08 2.80
N PRO A 71 -12.36 2.85 2.17
CA PRO A 71 -12.18 1.83 1.15
C PRO A 71 -12.39 0.42 1.71
N ASN A 72 -13.63 -0.04 1.68
CA ASN A 72 -13.95 -1.43 1.97
C ASN A 72 -13.98 -2.20 0.64
N ILE A 73 -12.93 -2.99 0.41
CA ILE A 73 -12.75 -3.87 -0.75
C ILE A 73 -13.81 -4.98 -0.90
N GLN A 74 -14.73 -5.13 0.06
CA GLN A 74 -15.90 -5.99 -0.10
C GLN A 74 -16.85 -5.49 -1.19
N TYR A 75 -16.84 -4.19 -1.50
CA TYR A 75 -17.63 -3.58 -2.58
C TYR A 75 -16.80 -3.51 -3.87
N GLY A 76 -17.26 -4.18 -4.93
CA GLY A 76 -16.57 -4.23 -6.22
C GLY A 76 -16.42 -2.85 -6.85
N GLY A 77 -17.45 -2.01 -6.77
CA GLY A 77 -17.38 -0.63 -7.28
C GLY A 77 -16.38 0.26 -6.53
N VAL A 78 -16.18 0.04 -5.22
CA VAL A 78 -15.15 0.77 -4.45
C VAL A 78 -13.76 0.34 -4.89
N ALA A 79 -13.52 -0.97 -5.03
CA ALA A 79 -12.25 -1.48 -5.56
C ALA A 79 -11.95 -0.91 -6.95
N PHE A 80 -12.96 -0.79 -7.82
CA PHE A 80 -12.81 -0.22 -9.15
C PHE A 80 -12.41 1.27 -9.12
N VAL A 81 -13.04 2.08 -8.27
CA VAL A 81 -12.69 3.50 -8.12
C VAL A 81 -11.23 3.64 -7.66
N TRP A 82 -10.82 2.87 -6.65
CA TRP A 82 -9.46 2.90 -6.13
C TRP A 82 -8.42 2.33 -7.11
N LEU A 83 -8.81 1.38 -7.96
CA LEU A 83 -8.01 0.92 -9.10
C LEU A 83 -7.73 2.07 -10.08
N ILE A 84 -8.77 2.80 -10.51
CA ILE A 84 -8.64 3.95 -11.42
C ILE A 84 -7.72 5.00 -10.80
N MET A 85 -7.94 5.37 -9.54
CA MET A 85 -7.09 6.34 -8.84
C MET A 85 -5.63 5.87 -8.80
N SER A 86 -5.37 4.60 -8.51
CA SER A 86 -4.01 4.04 -8.48
C SER A 86 -3.31 4.13 -9.84
N VAL A 87 -4.04 3.87 -10.94
CA VAL A 87 -3.52 4.02 -12.31
C VAL A 87 -3.28 5.50 -12.64
N LEU A 88 -4.18 6.41 -12.28
CA LEU A 88 -4.01 7.85 -12.51
C LEU A 88 -2.78 8.38 -11.77
N PHE A 89 -2.58 7.98 -10.50
CA PHE A 89 -1.38 8.34 -9.76
C PHE A 89 -0.10 7.84 -10.42
N LEU A 90 -0.11 6.61 -10.95
CA LEU A 90 1.02 6.08 -11.69
C LEU A 90 1.32 6.90 -12.95
N ILE A 91 0.29 7.24 -13.74
CA ILE A 91 0.43 8.06 -14.95
C ILE A 91 1.01 9.44 -14.60
N VAL A 92 0.41 10.13 -13.62
CA VAL A 92 0.91 11.44 -13.16
C VAL A 92 2.35 11.34 -12.68
N PHE A 93 2.69 10.29 -11.94
CA PHE A 93 4.04 10.06 -11.44
C PHE A 93 5.05 9.83 -12.58
N ILE A 94 4.66 9.09 -13.62
CA ILE A 94 5.52 8.90 -14.81
C ILE A 94 5.68 10.21 -15.58
N CYS A 95 4.61 10.98 -15.75
CA CYS A 95 4.64 12.23 -16.52
C CYS A 95 5.35 13.39 -15.80
N THR A 96 5.47 13.35 -14.47
CA THR A 96 6.14 14.40 -13.67
C THR A 96 7.59 14.07 -13.32
N LYS A 97 8.08 12.89 -13.72
CA LYS A 97 9.46 12.43 -13.52
C LYS A 97 10.35 12.79 -14.70
#